data_AF-A0A9X2M4C6-F1
#
_entry.id   AF-A0A9X2M4C6-F1
#
_cell.length_a   1.000
_cell.length_b   1.000
_cell.length_c   1.000
_cell.angle_alpha   90.00
_cell.angle_beta   90.00
_cell.angle_gamma   90.00
#
_symmetry.space_group_name_H-M   'P 1'
#
loop_
_entity.id
_entity.type
_entity.pdbx_description
1 polymer ?
#
loop_
_entity_poly.entity_id
_entity_poly.type
_entity_poly.pdbx_seq_one_letter_code
_entity_poly.pdbx_strand_id
1 'polypeptide(L)'
;MASTEDSSGSAFPTAFVSAAKGKPERDRKVVAVLQEANDWRAAHPEKSIALAAKLLGADEAKVAADAEHVKTMTTAELVAGTKDGTVDKWLDGMSRFFVRTGQLQKSPAVSTFYAGDLYTKAAAR
;
A
#
# COMPACT_ATOMS: atom_id res chain seq x y z
N MET A 1 15.04 -9.87 8.64
CA MET A 1 15.11 -9.37 7.24
C MET A 1 15.21 -7.84 7.30
N ALA A 2 15.47 -7.16 6.18
CA ALA A 2 15.46 -5.68 6.18
C ALA A 2 14.03 -5.18 6.40
N SER A 3 13.84 -4.20 7.30
CA SER A 3 12.55 -3.58 7.56
C SER A 3 12.12 -2.73 6.38
N THR A 4 10.81 -2.55 6.21
CA THR A 4 10.25 -1.54 5.29
C THR A 4 10.81 -0.13 5.57
N GLU A 5 11.17 0.17 6.82
CA GLU A 5 11.76 1.46 7.21
C GLU A 5 13.23 1.61 6.79
N ASP A 6 13.95 0.52 6.52
CA ASP A 6 15.36 0.54 6.10
C ASP A 6 15.52 0.90 4.60
N SER A 7 14.43 0.90 3.85
CA SER A 7 14.41 1.13 2.40
C SER A 7 14.31 2.62 2.05
N SER A 8 15.34 3.39 2.38
CA SER A 8 15.40 4.85 2.13
C SER A 8 15.37 5.18 0.62
N GLY A 9 14.18 5.37 0.06
CA GLY A 9 13.95 5.84 -1.31
C GLY A 9 13.47 4.81 -2.32
N SER A 10 13.17 3.57 -1.91
CA SER A 10 12.56 2.53 -2.76
C SER A 10 11.73 1.59 -1.90
N ALA A 11 10.46 1.92 -1.69
CA ALA A 11 9.53 1.07 -0.95
C ALA A 11 8.62 0.32 -1.94
N PHE A 12 8.26 -0.91 -1.60
CA PHE A 12 7.22 -1.68 -2.28
C PHE A 12 5.95 -1.62 -1.42
N PRO A 13 5.08 -0.62 -1.64
CA PRO A 13 3.90 -0.46 -0.82
C PRO A 13 2.92 -1.62 -1.07
N THR A 14 2.14 -1.96 -0.03
CA THR A 14 0.92 -2.75 -0.24
C THR A 14 -0.04 -1.92 -1.10
N ALA A 15 -0.45 -2.45 -2.24
CA ALA A 15 -1.31 -1.77 -3.19
C ALA A 15 -2.52 -2.63 -3.54
N PHE A 16 -3.65 -1.97 -3.82
CA PHE A 16 -4.83 -2.58 -4.39
C PHE A 16 -5.01 -2.07 -5.83
N VAL A 17 -5.15 -2.99 -6.78
CA VAL A 17 -5.31 -2.65 -8.20
C VAL A 17 -6.81 -2.62 -8.54
N SER A 18 -7.30 -1.43 -8.91
CA SER A 18 -8.68 -1.29 -9.41
C SER A 18 -8.83 -1.86 -10.82
N ALA A 19 -10.08 -2.15 -11.21
CA ALA A 19 -10.37 -2.54 -12.59
C ALA A 19 -10.03 -1.39 -13.57
N ALA A 20 -9.46 -1.73 -14.74
CA ALA A 20 -9.05 -0.75 -15.74
C ALA A 20 -10.19 0.15 -16.28
N LYS A 21 -11.44 -0.33 -16.22
CA LYS A 21 -12.65 0.44 -16.56
C LYS A 21 -13.56 0.56 -15.33
N GLY A 22 -13.03 1.24 -14.33
CA GLY A 22 -13.68 1.46 -13.05
C GLY A 22 -15.02 2.22 -13.14
N LYS A 23 -15.90 2.00 -12.17
CA LYS A 23 -17.10 2.85 -11.97
C LYS A 23 -16.79 3.79 -10.81
N PRO A 24 -16.77 5.12 -10.99
CA PRO A 24 -16.27 6.06 -9.96
C PRO A 24 -16.88 5.85 -8.58
N GLU A 25 -18.20 5.66 -8.50
CA GLU A 25 -18.88 5.43 -7.23
C GLU A 25 -18.52 4.10 -6.56
N ARG A 26 -18.35 3.04 -7.34
CA ARG A 26 -17.92 1.74 -6.81
C ARG A 26 -16.50 1.86 -6.28
N ASP A 27 -15.60 2.47 -7.06
CA ASP A 27 -14.19 2.54 -6.71
C ASP A 27 -13.99 3.42 -5.48
N ARG A 28 -14.74 4.53 -5.35
CA ARG A 28 -14.78 5.34 -4.12
C ARG A 28 -15.18 4.50 -2.90
N LYS A 29 -16.26 3.70 -3.00
CA LYS A 29 -16.71 2.83 -1.90
C LYS A 29 -15.69 1.77 -1.53
N VAL A 30 -15.05 1.14 -2.53
CA VAL A 30 -13.98 0.16 -2.29
C VAL A 30 -12.81 0.81 -1.58
N VAL A 31 -12.36 1.98 -2.03
CA VAL A 31 -11.28 2.73 -1.38
C VAL A 31 -11.63 3.10 0.06
N ALA A 32 -12.86 3.52 0.34
CA ALA A 32 -13.30 3.83 1.70
C ALA A 32 -13.22 2.60 2.63
N VAL A 33 -13.63 1.42 2.17
CA VAL A 33 -13.50 0.17 2.94
C VAL A 33 -12.03 -0.20 3.16
N LEU A 34 -11.17 0.00 2.16
CA LEU A 34 -9.73 -0.24 2.31
C LEU A 34 -9.08 0.71 3.32
N GLN A 35 -9.54 1.96 3.40
CA GLN A 35 -9.11 2.92 4.42
C GLN A 35 -9.52 2.46 5.82
N GLU A 36 -10.77 2.07 6.00
CA GLU A 36 -11.24 1.49 7.27
C GLU A 36 -10.43 0.23 7.65
N ALA A 37 -10.08 -0.61 6.68
CA ALA A 37 -9.24 -1.79 6.93
C ALA A 37 -7.80 -1.42 7.32
N ASN A 38 -7.21 -0.38 6.74
CA ASN A 38 -5.87 0.10 7.13
C ASN A 38 -5.86 0.52 8.60
N ASP A 39 -6.83 1.35 8.99
CA ASP A 39 -6.93 1.86 10.36
C ASP A 39 -7.26 0.75 11.35
N TRP A 40 -8.14 -0.18 10.96
CA TRP A 40 -8.47 -1.33 11.81
C TRP A 40 -7.25 -2.22 12.03
N ARG A 41 -6.45 -2.50 11.00
CA ARG A 41 -5.24 -3.31 11.12
C ARG A 41 -4.19 -2.64 12.00
N ALA A 42 -4.00 -1.34 11.84
CA ALA A 42 -3.09 -0.56 12.69
C ALA A 42 -3.50 -0.62 14.17
N ALA A 43 -4.81 -0.59 14.46
CA ALA A 43 -5.34 -0.71 15.82
C ALA A 43 -5.40 -2.16 16.36
N HIS A 44 -5.29 -3.17 15.51
CA HIS A 44 -5.46 -4.59 15.88
C HIS A 44 -4.36 -5.48 15.25
N PRO A 45 -3.07 -5.28 15.58
CA PRO A 45 -1.97 -5.98 14.93
C PRO A 45 -2.03 -7.50 15.12
N GLU A 46 -2.23 -7.99 16.36
CA GLU A 46 -2.30 -9.44 16.66
C GLU A 46 -3.45 -10.14 15.92
N LYS A 47 -4.65 -9.53 15.95
CA LYS A 47 -5.82 -10.09 15.24
C LYS A 47 -5.60 -10.08 13.72
N SER A 48 -4.91 -9.07 13.20
CA SER A 48 -4.58 -8.98 11.77
C SER A 48 -3.63 -10.09 11.35
N ILE A 49 -2.63 -10.40 12.18
CA ILE A 49 -1.69 -11.51 11.96
C ILE A 49 -2.44 -12.86 11.96
N ALA A 50 -3.28 -13.12 12.96
CA ALA A 50 -4.06 -14.36 13.04
C ALA A 50 -5.01 -14.53 11.83
N LEU A 51 -5.68 -13.46 11.40
CA LEU A 51 -6.54 -13.47 10.21
C LEU A 51 -5.73 -13.73 8.93
N ALA A 52 -4.57 -13.11 8.78
CA ALA A 52 -3.68 -13.32 7.65
C ALA A 52 -3.14 -14.76 7.62
N ALA A 53 -2.68 -15.30 8.75
CA ALA A 53 -2.22 -16.68 8.86
C ALA A 53 -3.31 -17.67 8.45
N LYS A 54 -4.54 -17.47 8.94
CA LYS A 54 -5.70 -18.28 8.56
C LYS A 54 -6.01 -18.18 7.06
N LEU A 55 -6.00 -16.99 6.48
CA LEU A 55 -6.25 -16.78 5.05
C LEU A 55 -5.20 -17.47 4.18
N LEU A 56 -3.93 -17.41 4.60
CA LEU A 56 -2.79 -17.98 3.86
C LEU A 56 -2.61 -19.48 4.12
N GLY A 57 -3.30 -20.06 5.10
CA GLY A 57 -3.04 -21.42 5.56
C GLY A 57 -1.62 -21.59 6.13
N ALA A 58 -1.06 -20.51 6.69
CA ALA A 58 0.30 -20.44 7.18
C ALA A 58 0.35 -20.52 8.72
N ASP A 59 1.54 -20.84 9.24
CA ASP A 59 1.79 -20.80 10.67
C ASP A 59 1.80 -19.36 11.20
N GLU A 60 1.08 -19.10 12.29
CA GLU A 60 0.90 -17.75 12.83
C GLU A 60 2.22 -17.13 13.30
N ALA A 61 3.12 -17.91 13.89
CA ALA A 61 4.41 -17.40 14.35
C ALA A 61 5.30 -16.96 13.18
N LYS A 62 5.23 -17.64 12.04
CA LYS A 62 5.91 -17.19 10.80
C LYS A 62 5.33 -15.88 10.28
N VAL A 63 4.01 -15.75 10.25
CA VAL A 63 3.36 -14.50 9.81
C VAL A 63 3.67 -13.35 10.77
N ALA A 64 3.74 -13.61 12.08
CA ALA A 64 4.17 -12.63 13.07
C ALA A 64 5.61 -12.16 12.82
N ALA A 65 6.54 -13.08 12.57
CA ALA A 65 7.94 -12.74 12.25
C ALA A 65 8.07 -11.88 10.98
N ASP A 66 7.26 -12.15 9.95
CA ASP A 66 7.22 -11.31 8.75
C ASP A 66 6.63 -9.92 9.07
N ALA A 67 5.57 -9.86 9.88
CA ALA A 67 4.90 -8.63 10.26
C ALA A 67 5.78 -7.68 11.08
N GLU A 68 6.73 -8.19 11.87
CA GLU A 68 7.73 -7.38 12.59
C GLU A 68 8.59 -6.50 11.68
N HIS A 69 8.68 -6.84 10.39
CA HIS A 69 9.45 -6.09 9.40
C HIS A 69 8.58 -5.15 8.54
N VAL A 70 7.26 -5.10 8.79
CA VAL A 70 6.30 -4.34 7.98
C VAL A 70 5.67 -3.22 8.80
N LYS A 71 5.84 -1.98 8.34
CA LYS A 71 5.07 -0.86 8.86
C LYS A 71 3.64 -0.90 8.32
N THR A 72 2.68 -1.15 9.21
CA THR A 72 1.26 -0.99 8.88
C THR A 72 0.90 0.50 8.97
N MET A 73 0.65 1.13 7.82
CA MET A 73 0.30 2.55 7.75
C MET A 73 -1.20 2.79 7.90
N THR A 74 -1.56 3.81 8.66
CA THR A 74 -2.93 4.33 8.78
C THR A 74 -3.38 5.08 7.53
N THR A 75 -4.68 5.27 7.39
CA THR A 75 -5.27 6.15 6.36
C THR A 75 -4.71 7.56 6.44
N ALA A 76 -4.57 8.10 7.66
CA ALA A 76 -4.07 9.46 7.88
C ALA A 76 -2.64 9.63 7.39
N GLU A 77 -1.74 8.69 7.72
CA GLU A 77 -0.35 8.70 7.25
C GLU A 77 -0.28 8.55 5.73
N LEU A 78 -1.08 7.67 5.14
CA LEU A 78 -1.12 7.50 3.69
C LEU A 78 -1.65 8.75 2.98
N VAL A 79 -2.72 9.39 3.49
CA VAL A 79 -3.24 10.65 2.94
C VAL A 79 -2.20 11.77 3.04
N ALA A 80 -1.49 11.89 4.17
CA ALA A 80 -0.41 12.85 4.32
C ALA A 80 0.72 12.57 3.32
N GLY A 81 1.17 11.32 3.23
CA GLY A 81 2.21 10.87 2.30
C GLY A 81 1.84 11.00 0.82
N THR A 82 0.54 10.92 0.49
CA THR A 82 0.06 11.23 -0.87
C THR A 82 0.16 12.73 -1.14
N LYS A 83 -0.27 13.57 -0.20
CA LYS A 83 -0.33 15.03 -0.36
C LYS A 83 1.06 15.67 -0.40
N ASP A 84 2.02 15.14 0.34
CA ASP A 84 3.39 15.67 0.40
C ASP A 84 4.35 15.05 -0.64
N GLY A 85 3.84 14.13 -1.48
CA GLY A 85 4.59 13.46 -2.54
C GLY A 85 5.50 12.33 -2.07
N THR A 86 5.42 11.90 -0.81
CA THR A 86 6.17 10.75 -0.29
C THR A 86 5.79 9.46 -1.00
N VAL A 87 4.50 9.20 -1.23
CA VAL A 87 4.03 8.00 -1.94
C VAL A 87 4.52 8.01 -3.39
N ASP A 88 4.53 9.17 -4.05
CA ASP A 88 5.04 9.31 -5.41
C ASP A 88 6.52 8.94 -5.49
N LYS A 89 7.33 9.40 -4.53
CA LYS A 89 8.76 9.04 -4.46
C LYS A 89 8.97 7.54 -4.30
N TRP A 90 8.14 6.86 -3.51
CA TRP A 90 8.22 5.40 -3.35
C TRP A 90 7.92 4.67 -4.66
N LEU A 91 6.82 5.04 -5.32
CA LEU A 91 6.37 4.40 -6.57
C LEU A 91 7.31 4.69 -7.74
N ASP A 92 7.92 5.86 -7.77
CA ASP A 92 8.95 6.21 -8.73
C ASP A 92 10.27 5.45 -8.45
N GLY A 93 10.62 5.25 -7.18
CA GLY A 93 11.71 4.36 -6.77
C GLY A 93 11.51 2.91 -7.23
N MET A 94 10.30 2.38 -7.06
CA MET A 94 9.90 1.06 -7.57
C MET A 94 9.98 0.99 -9.11
N SER A 95 9.52 2.02 -9.81
CA SER A 95 9.56 2.05 -11.27
C SER A 95 11.00 2.12 -11.80
N ARG A 96 11.87 2.92 -11.16
CA ARG A 96 13.32 2.93 -11.43
C ARG A 96 13.98 1.56 -11.19
N PHE A 97 13.60 0.87 -10.12
CA PHE A 97 14.07 -0.49 -9.85
C PHE A 97 13.77 -1.40 -11.04
N PHE A 98 12.52 -1.43 -11.51
CA PHE A 98 12.12 -2.28 -12.63
C PHE A 98 12.80 -1.91 -13.96
N VAL A 99 13.08 -0.63 -14.21
CA VAL A 99 13.88 -0.23 -15.39
C VAL A 99 15.31 -0.76 -15.27
N ARG A 100 15.95 -0.57 -14.11
CA ARG A 100 17.32 -1.04 -13.87
C ARG A 100 17.46 -2.55 -14.03
N THR A 101 16.45 -3.32 -13.63
CA THR A 101 16.48 -4.78 -13.75
C THR A 101 16.05 -5.30 -15.12
N GLY A 102 15.67 -4.42 -16.06
CA GLY A 102 15.26 -4.78 -17.43
C GLY A 102 13.78 -5.15 -17.60
N GLN A 103 12.97 -5.02 -16.54
CA GLN A 103 11.57 -5.47 -16.52
C GLN A 103 10.63 -4.43 -17.14
N LEU A 104 11.07 -3.17 -17.17
CA LEU A 104 10.43 -2.08 -17.88
C LEU A 104 11.44 -1.37 -18.79
N GLN A 105 11.01 -0.96 -19.98
CA GLN A 105 11.85 -0.14 -20.86
C GLN A 105 12.02 1.30 -20.34
N LYS A 106 10.98 1.84 -19.69
CA LYS A 106 10.97 3.19 -19.13
C LYS A 106 10.04 3.28 -17.92
N SER A 107 10.32 4.20 -17.02
CA SER A 107 9.47 4.50 -15.86
C SER A 107 8.22 5.26 -16.33
N PRO A 108 6.99 4.74 -16.11
CA PRO A 108 5.78 5.52 -16.33
C PRO A 108 5.65 6.62 -15.26
N ALA A 109 4.95 7.71 -15.58
CA ALA A 109 4.65 8.72 -14.57
C ALA A 109 3.70 8.15 -13.51
N VAL A 110 3.95 8.43 -12.23
CA VAL A 110 3.16 7.87 -11.11
C VAL A 110 1.66 8.13 -11.27
N SER A 111 1.30 9.33 -11.73
CA SER A 111 -0.09 9.72 -11.99
C SER A 111 -0.83 8.84 -13.01
N THR A 112 -0.13 8.06 -13.84
CA THR A 112 -0.77 7.15 -14.80
C THR A 112 -1.22 5.84 -14.19
N PHE A 113 -0.75 5.49 -12.99
CA PHE A 113 -1.07 4.21 -12.34
C PHE A 113 -1.43 4.34 -10.85
N TYR A 114 -1.21 5.49 -10.23
CA TYR A 114 -1.58 5.76 -8.85
C TYR A 114 -2.77 6.72 -8.75
N ALA A 115 -3.86 6.25 -8.17
CA ALA A 115 -5.09 7.02 -7.97
C ALA A 115 -5.06 7.85 -6.67
N GLY A 116 -4.01 8.65 -6.44
CA GLY A 116 -3.83 9.44 -5.22
C GLY A 116 -4.97 10.43 -4.93
N ASP A 117 -5.49 11.08 -5.97
CA ASP A 117 -6.65 11.98 -5.87
C ASP A 117 -7.90 11.25 -5.38
N LEU A 118 -8.16 10.04 -5.88
CA LEU A 118 -9.29 9.23 -5.45
C LEU A 118 -9.11 8.82 -3.98
N TYR A 119 -7.90 8.40 -3.61
CA TYR A 119 -7.58 7.99 -2.25
C TYR A 119 -7.79 9.12 -1.24
N THR A 120 -7.23 10.30 -1.51
CA THR A 120 -7.36 11.46 -0.62
C THR A 120 -8.79 11.99 -0.52
N LYS A 121 -9.57 11.94 -1.61
CA LYS A 121 -10.99 12.34 -1.61
C LYS A 121 -11.89 11.34 -0.90
N ALA A 122 -11.61 10.04 -0.96
CA ALA A 122 -12.40 9.03 -0.26
C ALA A 122 -12.31 9.16 1.28
N ALA A 123 -11.19 9.67 1.80
CA ALA A 123 -10.99 9.92 3.23
C ALA A 123 -11.75 11.16 3.73
N ALA A 124 -12.02 12.14 2.85
CA ALA A 124 -12.81 13.32 3.16
C ALA A 124 -14.30 12.97 3.07
N ARG A 125 -14.86 12.40 4.14
CA ARG A 125 -16.30 12.13 4.26
C ARG A 125 -17.13 13.40 4.20
#